data_AF-A0A7S3XWJ0-F1
#
_entry.id   AF-A0A7S3XWJ0-F1
#
_cell.length_a   1.000
_cell.length_b   1.000
_cell.length_c   1.000
_cell.angle_alpha   90.00
_cell.angle_beta   90.00
_cell.angle_gamma   90.00
#
_symmetry.space_group_name_H-M   'P 1'
#
loop_
_entity.id
_entity.type
_entity.pdbx_description
1 polymer ?
#
loop_
_entity_poly.entity_id
_entity_poly.type
_entity_poly.pdbx_seq_one_letter_code
_entity_poly.pdbx_strand_id
1 'polypeptide(L)'
;MVEYKLRLQGIKPGTSEEEAAKTELHEKGADRLLYICQKHGGLYVKLGQYVASMDHILPKPYTEKLKVLQDRNKPMDFEDVQRAIRNNYGKDVDEVFNEFNPKAIAAASLAQVHEAVAPGGRRVAVKLQYPWLRGQVAGDV
;
A
#
# COMPACT_ATOMS: atom_id res chain seq x y z
N MET A 1 22.97 -9.28 -6.35
CA MET A 1 23.92 -10.42 -6.36
C MET A 1 25.37 -9.97 -6.40
N VAL A 2 25.78 -9.07 -7.30
CA VAL A 2 27.18 -8.57 -7.37
C VAL A 2 27.60 -7.84 -6.08
N GLU A 3 26.76 -6.95 -5.55
CA GLU A 3 26.99 -6.18 -4.31
C GLU A 3 27.14 -7.10 -3.08
N TYR A 4 26.40 -8.22 -3.05
CA TYR A 4 26.44 -9.21 -1.96
C TYR A 4 27.78 -9.97 -1.93
N LYS A 5 28.26 -10.42 -3.10
CA LYS A 5 29.55 -11.10 -3.21
C LYS A 5 30.73 -10.17 -2.92
N LEU A 6 30.68 -8.93 -3.40
CA LEU A 6 31.74 -7.94 -3.17
C LEU A 6 31.87 -7.54 -1.70
N ARG A 7 30.74 -7.29 -1.02
CA ARG A 7 30.76 -6.86 0.39
C ARG A 7 31.15 -7.95 1.38
N LEU A 8 30.90 -9.21 1.04
CA LEU A 8 31.32 -10.36 1.86
C LEU A 8 32.68 -10.91 1.45
N GLN A 9 33.30 -10.36 0.40
CA GLN A 9 34.60 -10.81 -0.07
C GLN A 9 35.68 -10.50 0.97
N GLY A 10 36.35 -11.54 1.45
CA GLY A 10 37.41 -11.41 2.46
C GLY A 10 36.93 -11.50 3.92
N ILE A 11 35.62 -11.56 4.17
CA ILE A 11 35.07 -11.80 5.51
C ILE A 11 35.03 -13.32 5.76
N LYS A 12 35.49 -13.75 6.94
CA LYS A 12 35.46 -15.17 7.32
C LYS A 12 34.02 -15.63 7.59
N PRO A 13 33.58 -16.77 7.02
CA PRO A 13 32.26 -17.33 7.29
C PRO A 13 32.03 -17.65 8.77
N GLY A 14 30.81 -17.46 9.26
CA GLY A 14 30.38 -17.78 10.63
C GLY A 14 30.84 -16.76 11.69
N THR A 15 31.35 -15.61 11.27
CA THR A 15 31.79 -14.55 12.19
C THR A 15 30.68 -13.54 12.46
N SER A 16 30.75 -12.88 13.61
CA SER A 16 29.87 -11.74 13.93
C SER A 16 29.97 -10.61 12.88
N GLU A 17 31.16 -10.43 12.31
CA GLU A 17 31.42 -9.46 11.24
C GLU A 17 30.65 -9.80 9.95
N GLU A 18 30.58 -11.08 9.57
CA GLU A 18 29.78 -11.53 8.43
C GLU A 18 28.29 -11.29 8.64
N GLU A 19 27.77 -11.64 9.82
CA GLU A 19 26.36 -11.45 10.14
C GLU A 19 25.95 -9.97 10.21
N ALA A 20 26.83 -9.11 10.73
CA ALA A 20 26.64 -7.66 10.68
C ALA A 20 26.62 -7.14 9.24
N ALA A 21 27.57 -7.56 8.41
CA ALA A 21 27.64 -7.16 7.00
C ALA A 21 26.42 -7.63 6.19
N LYS A 22 25.94 -8.87 6.44
CA LYS A 22 24.70 -9.38 5.86
C LYS A 22 23.49 -8.57 6.29
N THR A 23 23.40 -8.24 7.58
CA THR A 23 22.30 -7.44 8.14
C THR A 23 22.24 -6.06 7.50
N GLU A 24 23.37 -5.34 7.43
CA GLU A 24 23.46 -4.01 6.78
C GLU A 24 23.00 -4.08 5.31
N LEU A 25 23.38 -5.14 4.61
CA LEU A 25 22.99 -5.32 3.21
C LEU A 25 21.50 -5.63 3.06
N HIS A 26 20.93 -6.44 3.96
CA HIS A 26 19.50 -6.70 4.00
C HIS A 26 18.69 -5.44 4.37
N GLU A 27 19.18 -4.59 5.26
CA GLU A 27 18.55 -3.30 5.58
C GLU A 27 18.49 -2.39 4.35
N LYS A 28 19.61 -2.25 3.62
CA LYS A 28 19.65 -1.48 2.37
C LYS A 28 18.71 -2.04 1.30
N GLY A 29 18.65 -3.36 1.18
CA GLY A 29 17.73 -4.02 0.26
C GLY A 29 16.26 -3.77 0.62
N ALA A 30 15.94 -3.85 1.91
CA ALA A 30 14.60 -3.59 2.44
C ALA A 30 14.18 -2.12 2.25
N ASP A 31 15.10 -1.16 2.42
CA ASP A 31 14.85 0.25 2.10
C ASP A 31 14.51 0.48 0.63
N ARG A 32 15.31 -0.11 -0.27
CA ARG A 32 15.04 -0.03 -1.72
C ARG A 32 13.69 -0.64 -2.08
N LEU A 33 13.36 -1.79 -1.49
CA LEU A 33 12.08 -2.46 -1.74
C LEU A 33 10.90 -1.62 -1.22
N LEU A 34 10.99 -1.10 0.01
CA LEU A 34 9.98 -0.22 0.57
C LEU A 34 9.76 1.02 -0.31
N TYR A 35 10.85 1.66 -0.76
CA TYR A 35 10.78 2.80 -1.67
C TYR A 35 10.05 2.46 -2.98
N ILE A 36 10.34 1.31 -3.60
CA ILE A 36 9.65 0.85 -4.81
C ILE A 36 8.16 0.64 -4.53
N CYS A 37 7.83 -0.02 -3.42
CA CYS A 37 6.45 -0.25 -3.01
C CYS A 37 5.66 1.05 -2.83
N GLN A 38 6.24 2.04 -2.14
CA GLN A 38 5.59 3.33 -1.91
C GLN A 38 5.47 4.15 -3.20
N LYS A 39 6.54 4.19 -4.00
CA LYS A 39 6.58 4.95 -5.26
C LYS A 39 5.58 4.43 -6.29
N HIS A 40 5.46 3.12 -6.41
CA HIS A 40 4.62 2.48 -7.43
C HIS A 40 3.26 2.02 -6.92
N GLY A 41 2.96 2.18 -5.61
CA GLY A 41 1.65 1.96 -5.02
C GLY A 41 1.00 0.61 -5.38
N GLY A 42 -0.34 0.55 -5.33
CA GLY A 42 -1.14 -0.49 -5.97
C GLY A 42 -0.70 -1.93 -5.66
N LEU A 43 -0.38 -2.68 -6.72
CA LEU A 43 0.13 -4.04 -6.64
C LEU A 43 1.44 -4.12 -5.84
N TYR A 44 2.33 -3.15 -5.97
CA TYR A 44 3.60 -3.15 -5.24
C TYR A 44 3.39 -2.99 -3.72
N VAL A 45 2.39 -2.22 -3.30
CA VAL A 45 2.00 -2.16 -1.87
C VAL A 45 1.49 -3.51 -1.40
N LYS A 46 0.66 -4.21 -2.19
CA LYS A 46 0.20 -5.57 -1.85
C LYS A 46 1.35 -6.57 -1.77
N LEU A 47 2.29 -6.51 -2.71
CA LEU A 47 3.49 -7.35 -2.67
C LEU A 47 4.32 -7.06 -1.41
N GLY A 48 4.50 -5.79 -1.07
CA GLY A 48 5.16 -5.38 0.17
C GLY A 48 4.45 -5.88 1.43
N GLN A 49 3.11 -5.83 1.46
CA GLN A 49 2.29 -6.40 2.55
C GLN A 49 2.49 -7.92 2.67
N TYR A 50 2.54 -8.63 1.55
CA TYR A 50 2.78 -10.08 1.52
C TYR A 50 4.18 -10.43 2.02
N VAL A 51 5.20 -9.70 1.55
CA VAL A 51 6.58 -9.84 2.03
C VAL A 51 6.67 -9.56 3.54
N ALA A 52 5.95 -8.55 4.04
CA ALA A 52 5.89 -8.23 5.47
C ALA A 52 5.28 -9.36 6.33
N SER A 53 4.43 -10.22 5.75
CA SER A 53 3.87 -11.38 6.44
C SER A 53 4.74 -12.63 6.44
N MET A 54 5.89 -12.64 5.74
CA MET A 54 6.82 -13.78 5.68
C MET A 54 7.93 -13.71 6.75
N ASP A 55 7.58 -13.39 7.99
CA ASP A 55 8.50 -13.18 9.11
C ASP A 55 9.37 -14.41 9.46
N HIS A 56 8.91 -15.61 9.14
CA HIS A 56 9.64 -16.86 9.35
C HIS A 56 10.51 -17.32 8.16
N ILE A 57 10.39 -16.68 7.00
CA ILE A 57 11.07 -17.11 5.76
C ILE A 57 12.09 -16.08 5.31
N LEU A 58 11.78 -14.79 5.46
CA LEU A 58 12.62 -13.70 4.96
C LEU A 58 13.48 -13.09 6.07
N PRO A 59 14.63 -12.49 5.73
CA PRO A 59 15.44 -11.77 6.70
C PRO A 59 14.64 -10.65 7.38
N LYS A 60 14.77 -10.55 8.70
CA LYS A 60 14.04 -9.57 9.54
C LYS A 60 14.00 -8.14 9.00
N PRO A 61 15.08 -7.59 8.39
CA PRO A 61 15.03 -6.22 7.85
C PRO A 61 13.92 -6.01 6.82
N TYR A 62 13.61 -7.01 5.99
CA TYR A 62 12.53 -6.89 5.00
C TYR A 62 11.17 -6.88 5.66
N THR A 63 10.90 -7.84 6.54
CA THR A 63 9.58 -7.99 7.16
C THR A 63 9.26 -6.81 8.07
N GLU A 64 10.21 -6.38 8.90
CA GLU A 64 10.04 -5.23 9.80
C GLU A 64 9.84 -3.91 9.05
N LYS A 65 10.67 -3.59 8.05
CA LYS A 65 10.51 -2.32 7.31
C LYS A 65 9.22 -2.27 6.51
N LEU A 66 8.77 -3.38 5.93
CA LEU A 66 7.58 -3.42 5.10
C LEU A 66 6.27 -3.48 5.91
N LYS A 67 6.32 -3.70 7.24
CA LYS A 67 5.13 -3.58 8.11
C LYS A 67 4.44 -2.23 8.00
N VAL A 68 5.18 -1.16 7.69
CA VAL A 68 4.57 0.17 7.45
C VAL A 68 3.55 0.15 6.30
N LEU A 69 3.66 -0.80 5.37
CA LEU A 69 2.70 -0.98 4.28
C LEU A 69 1.47 -1.76 4.71
N GLN A 70 1.52 -2.48 5.83
CA GLN A 70 0.36 -3.16 6.42
C GLN A 70 -0.53 -2.19 7.20
N ASP A 71 0.00 -1.01 7.53
CA ASP A 71 -0.72 -0.05 8.37
C ASP A 71 -1.91 0.54 7.61
N ARG A 72 -3.04 0.63 8.31
CA ARG A 72 -4.35 0.98 7.74
C ARG A 72 -4.22 2.28 6.97
N ASN A 73 -4.51 2.25 5.67
CA ASN A 73 -4.62 3.47 4.89
C ASN A 73 -5.56 4.42 5.64
N LYS A 74 -5.03 5.58 6.04
CA LYS A 74 -5.87 6.65 6.53
C LYS A 74 -6.94 6.89 5.45
N PRO A 75 -8.22 6.97 5.83
CA PRO A 75 -9.23 7.37 4.89
C PRO A 75 -8.80 8.69 4.25
N MET A 76 -8.98 8.80 2.93
CA MET A 76 -8.90 10.10 2.25
C MET A 76 -9.95 11.01 2.89
N ASP A 77 -9.62 12.30 2.99
CA ASP A 77 -10.56 13.28 3.49
C ASP A 77 -11.80 13.35 2.60
N PHE A 78 -12.84 13.99 3.14
CA PHE A 78 -14.11 14.02 2.44
C PHE A 78 -14.05 14.88 1.16
N GLU A 79 -13.15 15.86 1.09
CA GLU A 79 -12.97 16.69 -0.10
C GLU A 79 -12.45 15.84 -1.28
N ASP A 80 -11.47 14.98 -1.03
CA ASP A 80 -10.98 14.04 -2.03
C ASP A 80 -12.04 13.00 -2.41
N VAL A 81 -12.91 12.59 -1.48
CA VAL A 81 -14.05 11.71 -1.76
C VAL A 81 -15.02 12.37 -2.73
N GLN A 82 -15.38 13.63 -2.47
CA GLN A 82 -16.24 14.41 -3.35
C GLN A 82 -15.61 14.57 -4.73
N ARG A 83 -14.31 14.88 -4.80
CA ARG A 83 -13.54 14.97 -6.05
C ARG A 83 -13.57 13.65 -6.82
N ALA A 84 -13.39 12.51 -6.15
CA ALA A 84 -13.40 11.20 -6.77
C ALA A 84 -14.78 10.82 -7.34
N ILE A 85 -15.86 11.16 -6.62
CA ILE A 85 -17.24 10.95 -7.08
C ILE A 85 -17.52 11.86 -8.28
N ARG A 86 -17.17 13.15 -8.18
CA ARG A 86 -17.35 14.11 -9.27
C ARG A 86 -16.60 13.70 -10.54
N ASN A 87 -15.37 13.21 -10.41
CA ASN A 87 -14.58 12.72 -11.54
C ASN A 87 -15.18 11.47 -12.20
N ASN A 88 -15.93 10.64 -11.46
CA ASN A 88 -16.52 9.41 -11.99
C ASN A 88 -17.93 9.62 -12.55
N TYR A 89 -18.73 10.51 -11.95
CA TYR A 89 -20.15 10.71 -12.29
C TYR A 89 -20.43 12.05 -12.98
N GLY A 90 -19.48 12.99 -13.01
CA GLY A 90 -19.65 14.34 -13.54
C GLY A 90 -20.58 15.24 -12.70
N LYS A 91 -20.93 14.81 -11.49
CA LYS A 91 -21.91 15.45 -10.61
C LYS A 91 -21.42 15.46 -9.16
N ASP A 92 -22.00 16.33 -8.35
CA ASP A 92 -21.72 16.37 -6.92
C ASP A 92 -22.33 15.19 -6.16
N VAL A 93 -21.76 14.88 -4.99
CA VAL A 93 -22.17 13.75 -4.15
C VAL A 93 -23.67 13.78 -3.86
N ASP A 94 -24.19 14.98 -3.56
CA ASP A 94 -25.59 15.23 -3.22
C ASP A 94 -26.53 15.11 -4.43
N GLU A 95 -25.98 15.14 -5.67
CA GLU A 95 -26.74 14.88 -6.90
C GLU A 95 -26.73 13.39 -7.28
N VAL A 96 -25.76 12.62 -6.78
CA VAL A 96 -25.58 11.19 -7.08
C VAL A 96 -26.29 10.32 -6.04
N PHE A 97 -26.30 10.74 -4.77
CA PHE A 97 -26.88 10.00 -3.65
C PHE A 97 -27.85 10.89 -2.86
N ASN A 98 -28.96 10.29 -2.40
CA ASN A 98 -29.91 10.97 -1.51
C ASN A 98 -29.29 11.27 -0.14
N GLU A 99 -28.45 10.35 0.35
CA GLU A 99 -27.67 10.50 1.57
C GLU A 99 -26.28 9.89 1.35
N PHE A 100 -25.24 10.50 1.89
CA PHE A 100 -23.88 9.96 1.83
C PHE A 100 -23.18 10.18 3.17
N ASN A 101 -22.63 9.12 3.76
CA ASN A 101 -21.89 9.23 5.01
C ASN A 101 -20.44 9.68 4.72
N PRO A 102 -20.01 10.88 5.15
CA PRO A 102 -18.65 11.36 4.89
C PRO A 102 -17.58 10.53 5.60
N LYS A 103 -17.95 9.78 6.65
CA LYS A 103 -17.04 8.90 7.36
C LYS A 103 -17.00 7.53 6.68
N ALA A 104 -15.80 7.11 6.27
CA ALA A 104 -15.59 5.77 5.73
C ALA A 104 -15.91 4.70 6.79
N ILE A 105 -16.68 3.68 6.40
CA ILE A 105 -16.98 2.51 7.23
C ILE A 105 -15.85 1.47 7.19
N ALA A 106 -15.05 1.49 6.12
CA ALA A 106 -13.86 0.67 5.96
C ALA A 106 -12.84 1.36 5.05
N ALA A 107 -11.56 1.20 5.35
CA ALA A 107 -10.45 1.59 4.49
C ALA A 107 -9.54 0.39 4.26
N ALA A 108 -9.24 0.09 3.00
CA ALA A 108 -8.40 -1.02 2.58
C ALA A 108 -7.21 -0.50 1.76
N SER A 109 -6.33 -1.41 1.30
CA SER A 109 -5.11 -1.03 0.57
C SER A 109 -5.35 -0.24 -0.73
N LEU A 110 -6.48 -0.47 -1.41
CA LEU A 110 -6.77 0.16 -2.70
C LEU A 110 -7.96 1.12 -2.71
N ALA A 111 -8.81 1.05 -1.70
CA ALA A 111 -10.07 1.77 -1.70
C ALA A 111 -10.58 1.95 -0.28
N GLN A 112 -11.47 2.93 -0.11
CA GLN A 112 -12.33 3.02 1.06
C GLN A 112 -13.79 2.84 0.69
N VAL A 113 -14.60 2.52 1.70
CA VAL A 113 -16.01 2.22 1.55
C VAL A 113 -16.82 3.17 2.42
N HIS A 114 -17.87 3.74 1.84
CA HIS A 114 -18.84 4.61 2.50
C HIS A 114 -20.24 4.00 2.43
N GLU A 115 -21.07 4.32 3.42
CA GLU A 115 -22.51 4.05 3.33
C GLU A 115 -23.20 5.22 2.62
N ALA A 116 -24.13 4.92 1.73
CA ALA A 116 -24.95 5.92 1.05
C ALA A 116 -26.35 5.39 0.77
N VAL A 117 -27.28 6.29 0.42
CA VAL A 117 -28.62 5.98 -0.07
C VAL A 117 -28.69 6.41 -1.54
N ALA A 118 -28.89 5.46 -2.43
CA ALA A 118 -29.02 5.73 -3.86
C ALA A 118 -30.39 6.34 -4.20
N PRO A 119 -30.53 7.01 -5.37
CA PRO A 119 -31.82 7.43 -5.90
C PRO A 119 -32.78 6.24 -5.93
N GLY A 120 -33.98 6.41 -5.37
CA GLY A 120 -34.93 5.32 -5.13
C GLY A 120 -34.89 4.70 -3.72
N GLY A 121 -34.06 5.23 -2.81
CA GLY A 121 -34.10 4.91 -1.37
C GLY A 121 -33.32 3.66 -0.95
N ARG A 122 -32.61 3.00 -1.87
CA ARG A 122 -31.83 1.80 -1.57
C ARG A 122 -30.51 2.17 -0.89
N ARG A 123 -30.23 1.56 0.28
CA ARG A 123 -28.90 1.65 0.92
C ARG A 123 -27.85 0.90 0.11
N VAL A 124 -26.68 1.51 -0.07
CA VAL A 124 -25.57 0.99 -0.86
C VAL A 124 -24.24 1.22 -0.16
N ALA A 125 -23.28 0.34 -0.43
CA ALA A 125 -21.88 0.54 -0.08
C ALA A 125 -21.14 1.14 -1.28
N VAL A 126 -20.61 2.35 -1.13
CA VAL A 126 -19.87 3.07 -2.17
C VAL A 126 -18.38 2.85 -1.98
N LYS A 127 -17.78 2.04 -2.85
CA LYS A 127 -16.34 1.78 -2.85
C LYS A 127 -15.62 2.78 -3.74
N LEU A 128 -14.72 3.56 -3.15
CA LEU A 128 -13.93 4.60 -3.81
C LEU A 128 -12.47 4.20 -3.84
N GLN A 129 -11.94 4.01 -5.04
CA GLN A 129 -10.51 3.76 -5.24
C GLN A 129 -9.72 5.06 -5.03
N TYR A 130 -8.58 4.96 -4.34
CA TYR A 130 -7.75 6.13 -4.09
C TYR A 130 -7.20 6.72 -5.41
N PRO A 131 -7.28 8.05 -5.61
CA PRO A 131 -6.87 8.70 -6.87
C PRO A 131 -5.43 8.40 -7.29
N TRP A 132 -4.50 8.32 -6.32
CA TRP A 132 -3.08 8.05 -6.56
C TRP A 132 -2.79 6.63 -7.08
N LEU A 133 -3.78 5.73 -7.08
CA LEU A 133 -3.66 4.37 -7.60
C LEU A 133 -4.08 4.24 -9.06
N ARG A 134 -4.81 5.22 -9.63
CA ARG A 134 -5.36 5.10 -11.00
C ARG A 134 -4.28 4.99 -12.09
N GLY A 135 -3.09 5.54 -11.86
CA GLY A 135 -1.96 5.41 -12.80
C GLY A 135 -1.23 4.06 -12.75
N GLN A 136 -1.63 3.15 -11.85
CA GLN A 136 -0.90 1.90 -11.56
C GLN A 136 -1.66 0.64 -12.02
N VAL A 137 -2.90 0.80 -12.48
CA VAL A 137 -3.79 -0.30 -12.91
C VAL A 137 -3.50 -0.77 -14.35
N ALA A 138 -2.71 -0.01 -15.13
CA ALA A 138 -2.38 -0.40 -16.51
C ALA A 138 -1.56 -1.72 -16.61
N GLY A 139 -1.04 -2.24 -15.50
CA GLY A 139 -0.41 -3.57 -15.42
C GLY A 139 -1.26 -4.66 -14.75
N ASP A 140 -2.53 -4.38 -14.43
CA ASP A 140 -3.46 -5.29 -13.72
C ASP A 140 -4.44 -6.02 -14.67
N VAL A 141 -4.09 -6.18 -15.96
CA VAL A 141 -4.85 -6.99 -16.93
C VAL A 141 -3.94 -8.02 -17.61
#